data_AF-A0A9E2BA21-F1
#
_entry.id   AF-A0A9E2BA21-F1
#
_cell.length_a   1.000
_cell.length_b   1.000
_cell.length_c   1.000
_cell.angle_alpha   90.00
_cell.angle_beta   90.00
_cell.angle_gamma   90.00
#
_symmetry.space_group_name_H-M   'P 1'
#
loop_
_entity.id
_entity.type
_entity.pdbx_description
1 polymer ?
#
loop_
_entity_poly.entity_id
_entity_poly.type
_entity_poly.pdbx_seq_one_letter_code
_entity_poly.pdbx_strand_id
1 'polypeptide(L)'
;MRGLRMTVCVLALTLASIAAAQTVQVKDVRIAHADSRTRVVLDLSNAAEHNLFDLTNPNRVVVDLSNARFATGPSSLPAATGLVAGLRVANRETGTARLVLDLDEPVRAKSFSLAPGAGQGHRLVIDLQDVGAAAPVVRTSPQLQQQRELVIAIDAGHGGKDPGARGRSGLLEKDVVLRISKRLAALIEAEPGMRPYLTRSGDQFLKLGERIKRAQDAGADLFLSIHADAFTDRRVRGASVYVLSRKGATDEASKLLAQRENDADLIGGVDISDKDERLASVLVDLSQTASKAASIEVGDLLIGEIGRVGKIRKPKVQKAGFRVLKAADIPSVLIETAFISNPQDENNLRSVQYQQRLAQAIHSGVRKYFYANPPAGTQIAALRKEQRRTREHVIRRGDTLSQIAQRYNVSLSQLRATNSISGSRIRVGQVLRIPPGVGI
;
A
#
# COMPACT_ATOMS: atom_id res chain seq x y z
N MET A 1 -39.08 -41.03 -48.70
CA MET A 1 -37.76 -41.18 -49.37
C MET A 1 -37.32 -39.81 -49.86
N ARG A 2 -36.00 -39.50 -49.76
CA ARG A 2 -35.32 -38.20 -49.99
C ARG A 2 -35.34 -37.29 -48.75
N GLY A 3 -34.23 -36.83 -48.18
CA GLY A 3 -32.82 -37.00 -48.55
C GLY A 3 -31.94 -36.58 -47.37
N LEU A 4 -31.19 -37.56 -46.89
CA LEU A 4 -30.10 -37.50 -45.93
C LEU A 4 -28.93 -36.70 -46.53
N ARG A 5 -28.78 -35.40 -46.21
CA ARG A 5 -27.60 -34.60 -46.56
C ARG A 5 -27.36 -33.47 -45.56
N MET A 6 -26.77 -33.76 -44.41
CA MET A 6 -25.85 -32.82 -43.73
C MET A 6 -25.06 -33.52 -42.61
N THR A 7 -24.37 -34.61 -42.95
CA THR A 7 -23.47 -35.32 -42.03
C THR A 7 -22.05 -35.36 -42.60
N VAL A 8 -21.50 -34.20 -42.96
CA VAL A 8 -20.05 -34.00 -43.18
C VAL A 8 -19.70 -32.56 -42.80
N CYS A 9 -19.68 -32.29 -41.49
CA CYS A 9 -18.92 -31.18 -40.88
C CYS A 9 -18.24 -31.73 -39.62
N VAL A 10 -17.61 -32.90 -39.79
CA VAL A 10 -16.62 -33.41 -38.85
C VAL A 10 -15.28 -32.82 -39.28
N LEU A 11 -14.57 -32.24 -38.30
CA LEU A 11 -13.11 -32.05 -38.28
C LEU A 11 -12.49 -30.80 -38.92
N ALA A 12 -12.92 -29.58 -38.54
CA ALA A 12 -12.05 -28.41 -38.79
C ALA A 12 -12.11 -27.25 -37.78
N LEU A 13 -12.88 -27.33 -36.68
CA LEU A 13 -13.07 -26.16 -35.80
C LEU A 13 -13.10 -26.45 -34.29
N THR A 14 -12.31 -27.40 -33.81
CA THR A 14 -12.07 -27.60 -32.37
C THR A 14 -10.60 -27.89 -32.05
N LEU A 15 -9.66 -27.15 -32.67
CA LEU A 15 -8.38 -26.87 -32.03
C LEU A 15 -8.50 -25.53 -31.29
N ALA A 16 -9.35 -25.49 -30.27
CA ALA A 16 -9.09 -24.58 -29.16
C ALA A 16 -7.78 -25.06 -28.56
N SER A 17 -6.69 -24.36 -28.88
CA SER A 17 -5.40 -24.58 -28.26
C SER A 17 -5.61 -24.45 -26.76
N ILE A 18 -5.67 -25.58 -26.06
CA ILE A 18 -5.47 -25.62 -24.62
C ILE A 18 -4.03 -25.15 -24.46
N ALA A 19 -3.84 -23.84 -24.26
CA ALA A 19 -2.58 -23.31 -23.81
C ALA A 19 -2.35 -23.94 -22.44
N ALA A 20 -1.60 -25.05 -22.42
CA ALA A 20 -1.11 -25.63 -21.19
C ALA A 20 -0.43 -24.49 -20.42
N ALA A 21 -0.95 -24.17 -19.23
CA ALA A 21 -0.42 -23.09 -18.42
C ALA A 21 1.06 -23.39 -18.15
N GLN A 22 1.94 -22.66 -18.84
CA GLN A 22 3.38 -22.90 -18.77
C GLN A 22 3.83 -22.80 -17.31
N THR A 23 4.52 -23.84 -16.83
CA THR A 23 5.07 -23.87 -15.46
C THR A 23 5.97 -22.67 -15.23
N VAL A 24 5.65 -21.89 -14.20
CA VAL A 24 6.39 -20.67 -13.86
C VAL A 24 7.80 -21.04 -13.40
N GLN A 25 8.80 -20.39 -13.99
CA GLN A 25 10.19 -20.55 -13.58
C GLN A 25 10.54 -19.48 -12.55
N VAL A 26 11.01 -19.90 -11.38
CA VAL A 26 11.75 -19.01 -10.48
C VAL A 26 13.17 -18.94 -11.01
N LYS A 27 13.50 -17.80 -11.64
CA LYS A 27 14.75 -17.54 -12.35
C LYS A 27 15.88 -17.17 -11.40
N ASP A 28 15.56 -16.44 -10.34
CA ASP A 28 16.55 -15.93 -9.39
C ASP A 28 15.91 -15.72 -8.01
N VAL A 29 16.74 -15.79 -6.96
CA VAL A 29 16.39 -15.49 -5.57
C VAL A 29 17.37 -14.45 -5.04
N ARG A 30 16.85 -13.33 -4.57
CA ARG A 30 17.65 -12.23 -4.05
C ARG A 30 17.27 -11.93 -2.61
N ILE A 31 18.25 -11.59 -1.78
CA ILE A 31 18.04 -11.24 -0.37
C ILE A 31 18.81 -9.99 -0.01
N ALA A 32 18.22 -9.13 0.81
CA ALA A 32 18.85 -7.94 1.37
C ALA A 32 18.31 -7.63 2.76
N HIS A 33 19.11 -6.96 3.58
CA HIS A 33 18.72 -6.51 4.93
C HIS A 33 19.00 -5.02 5.13
N ALA A 34 18.05 -4.30 5.72
CA ALA A 34 18.17 -2.90 6.12
C ALA A 34 17.16 -2.57 7.24
N ASP A 35 17.53 -1.70 8.18
CA ASP A 35 16.65 -1.11 9.22
C ASP A 35 15.71 -2.12 9.90
N SER A 36 16.28 -3.26 10.35
CA SER A 36 15.56 -4.36 11.03
C SER A 36 14.54 -5.12 10.16
N ARG A 37 14.67 -5.03 8.83
CA ARG A 37 13.87 -5.80 7.86
C ARG A 37 14.77 -6.59 6.94
N THR A 38 14.44 -7.85 6.72
CA THR A 38 15.03 -8.68 5.66
C THR A 38 14.01 -8.87 4.55
N ARG A 39 14.39 -8.57 3.32
CA ARG A 39 13.55 -8.78 2.13
C ARG A 39 14.13 -9.87 1.25
N VAL A 40 13.28 -10.81 0.87
CA VAL A 40 13.57 -11.85 -0.13
C VAL A 40 12.73 -11.60 -1.37
N VAL A 41 13.32 -11.68 -2.56
CA VAL A 41 12.65 -11.46 -3.84
C VAL A 41 12.88 -12.66 -4.75
N LEU A 42 11.81 -13.18 -5.34
CA LEU A 42 11.84 -14.21 -6.37
C LEU A 42 11.56 -13.56 -7.72
N ASP A 43 12.47 -13.72 -8.68
CA ASP A 43 12.24 -13.32 -10.07
C ASP A 43 11.58 -14.47 -10.84
N LEU A 44 10.44 -14.19 -11.46
CA LEU A 44 9.53 -15.19 -12.04
C LEU A 44 9.37 -15.00 -13.56
N SER A 45 9.21 -16.10 -14.29
CA SER A 45 8.89 -16.05 -15.73
C SER A 45 7.48 -15.54 -16.02
N ASN A 46 6.53 -15.77 -15.12
CA ASN A 46 5.14 -15.32 -15.21
C ASN A 46 4.57 -15.08 -13.80
N ALA A 47 3.35 -14.55 -13.70
CA ALA A 47 2.63 -14.46 -12.43
C ALA A 47 2.41 -15.86 -11.86
N ALA A 48 2.62 -16.02 -10.55
CA ALA A 48 2.35 -17.25 -9.82
C ALA A 48 1.47 -16.93 -8.62
N GLU A 49 0.54 -17.82 -8.32
CA GLU A 49 -0.14 -17.84 -7.02
C GLU A 49 0.80 -18.42 -5.98
N HIS A 50 0.75 -17.88 -4.76
CA HIS A 50 1.59 -18.35 -3.67
C HIS A 50 0.83 -18.40 -2.35
N ASN A 51 1.29 -19.28 -1.48
CA ASN A 51 0.89 -19.35 -0.08
C ASN A 51 2.09 -19.07 0.82
N LEU A 52 1.89 -18.27 1.87
CA LEU A 52 2.90 -17.88 2.85
C LEU A 52 2.42 -18.33 4.23
N PHE A 53 3.22 -19.13 4.92
CA PHE A 53 2.90 -19.60 6.26
C PHE A 53 4.15 -19.86 7.10
N ASP A 54 3.97 -19.82 8.41
CA ASP A 54 5.05 -19.98 9.38
C ASP A 54 5.06 -21.41 9.96
N LEU A 55 6.25 -21.92 10.25
CA LEU A 55 6.45 -23.13 11.05
C LEU A 55 7.27 -22.78 12.28
N THR A 56 6.90 -23.35 13.42
CA THR A 56 7.63 -23.24 14.68
C THR A 56 8.39 -24.54 14.96
N ASN A 57 9.52 -24.48 15.67
CA ASN A 57 10.39 -25.62 16.01
C ASN A 57 11.05 -26.33 14.79
N PRO A 58 12.09 -25.75 14.14
CA PRO A 58 12.62 -24.39 14.29
C PRO A 58 11.77 -23.35 13.54
N ASN A 59 11.98 -22.06 13.85
CA ASN A 59 11.29 -20.94 13.21
C ASN A 59 11.60 -20.90 11.72
N ARG A 60 10.57 -20.99 10.90
CA ARG A 60 10.68 -20.96 9.44
C ARG A 60 9.54 -20.19 8.83
N VAL A 61 9.84 -19.44 7.78
CA VAL A 61 8.84 -18.91 6.86
C VAL A 61 8.88 -19.75 5.59
N VAL A 62 7.73 -20.29 5.19
CA VAL A 62 7.59 -21.14 4.01
C VAL A 62 6.74 -20.42 2.97
N VAL A 63 7.24 -20.41 1.73
CA VAL A 63 6.54 -19.89 0.57
C VAL A 63 6.35 -21.03 -0.42
N ASP A 64 5.11 -21.38 -0.71
CA ASP A 64 4.75 -22.33 -1.77
C ASP A 64 4.20 -21.58 -2.97
N LEU A 65 4.80 -21.77 -4.14
CA LEU A 65 4.31 -21.25 -5.41
C LEU A 65 3.64 -22.38 -6.21
N SER A 66 2.39 -22.16 -6.61
CA SER A 66 1.59 -23.11 -7.39
C SER A 66 1.99 -23.09 -8.88
N ASN A 67 2.03 -24.28 -9.51
CA ASN A 67 2.46 -24.47 -10.89
C ASN A 67 3.81 -23.78 -11.20
N ALA A 68 4.76 -23.92 -10.30
CA ALA A 68 6.06 -23.26 -10.38
C ALA A 68 7.21 -24.24 -10.08
N ARG A 69 8.39 -23.91 -10.59
CA ARG A 69 9.65 -24.62 -10.29
C ARG A 69 10.83 -23.64 -10.25
N PHE A 70 11.80 -23.91 -9.39
CA PHE A 70 13.11 -23.25 -9.44
C PHE A 70 13.88 -23.71 -10.66
N ALA A 71 14.32 -22.74 -11.48
CA ALA A 71 15.14 -22.99 -12.66
C ALA A 71 16.56 -23.43 -12.28
N THR A 72 17.02 -23.00 -11.12
CA THR A 72 18.34 -23.32 -10.56
C THR A 72 18.20 -24.09 -9.25
N GLY A 73 19.17 -24.96 -8.96
CA GLY A 73 19.18 -25.80 -7.76
C GLY A 73 19.59 -25.04 -6.48
N PRO A 74 19.57 -25.71 -5.31
CA PRO A 74 19.91 -25.10 -4.01
C PRO A 74 21.28 -24.43 -3.94
N SER A 75 22.24 -24.87 -4.77
CA SER A 75 23.60 -24.32 -4.84
C SER A 75 23.69 -22.91 -5.43
N SER A 76 22.60 -22.39 -6.01
CA SER A 76 22.53 -21.05 -6.61
C SER A 76 21.90 -20.00 -5.70
N LEU A 77 21.51 -20.38 -4.49
CA LEU A 77 20.86 -19.47 -3.56
C LEU A 77 21.84 -18.43 -3.02
N PRO A 78 21.37 -17.19 -2.76
CA PRO A 78 22.21 -16.18 -2.14
C PRO A 78 22.55 -16.57 -0.70
N ALA A 79 23.63 -15.98 -0.18
CA ALA A 79 24.00 -16.15 1.22
C ALA A 79 22.89 -15.65 2.14
N ALA A 80 22.67 -16.38 3.24
CA ALA A 80 21.79 -15.99 4.32
C ALA A 80 22.16 -14.57 4.82
N THR A 81 21.17 -13.70 5.00
CA THR A 81 21.38 -12.27 5.27
C THR A 81 20.31 -11.73 6.21
N GLY A 82 20.72 -11.01 7.27
CA GLY A 82 19.82 -10.42 8.24
C GLY A 82 19.05 -11.46 9.05
N LEU A 83 17.72 -11.35 9.12
CA LEU A 83 16.83 -12.23 9.87
C LEU A 83 16.72 -13.67 9.32
N VAL A 84 17.32 -13.95 8.17
CA VAL A 84 17.31 -15.29 7.56
C VAL A 84 18.64 -15.97 7.87
N ALA A 85 18.58 -17.08 8.60
CA ALA A 85 19.70 -17.92 8.97
C ALA A 85 20.04 -18.95 7.88
N GLY A 86 19.07 -19.32 7.05
CA GLY A 86 19.27 -20.25 5.94
C GLY A 86 18.17 -20.16 4.89
N LEU A 87 18.51 -20.49 3.64
CA LEU A 87 17.54 -20.59 2.55
C LEU A 87 17.58 -22.00 1.97
N ARG A 88 16.41 -22.59 1.75
CA ARG A 88 16.27 -23.89 1.08
C ARG A 88 15.20 -23.79 0.01
N VAL A 89 15.41 -24.49 -1.08
CA VAL A 89 14.42 -24.60 -2.16
C VAL A 89 14.15 -26.05 -2.49
N ALA A 90 12.91 -26.35 -2.88
CA ALA A 90 12.52 -27.67 -3.37
C ALA A 90 11.49 -27.54 -4.50
N ASN A 91 11.65 -28.34 -5.54
CA ASN A 91 10.63 -28.56 -6.55
C ASN A 91 9.87 -29.84 -6.18
N ARG A 92 8.59 -29.72 -5.83
CA ARG A 92 7.74 -30.86 -5.45
C ARG A 92 7.08 -31.49 -6.67
N GLU A 93 6.84 -32.79 -6.60
CA GLU A 93 6.15 -33.57 -7.65
C GLU A 93 4.74 -33.04 -7.95
N THR A 94 4.11 -32.35 -6.99
CA THR A 94 2.80 -31.70 -7.13
C THR A 94 2.81 -30.43 -7.99
N GLY A 95 3.94 -30.08 -8.63
CA GLY A 95 4.08 -28.82 -9.38
C GLY A 95 4.22 -27.59 -8.48
N THR A 96 4.67 -27.78 -7.24
CA THR A 96 4.85 -26.71 -6.24
C THR A 96 6.33 -26.40 -6.06
N ALA A 97 6.73 -25.14 -6.26
CA ALA A 97 8.04 -24.64 -5.86
C ALA A 97 7.97 -24.15 -4.42
N ARG A 98 8.77 -24.73 -3.53
CA ARG A 98 8.81 -24.35 -2.11
C ARG A 98 10.12 -23.63 -1.79
N LEU A 99 10.03 -22.41 -1.27
CA LEU A 99 11.11 -21.70 -0.58
C LEU A 99 10.91 -21.87 0.93
N VAL A 100 11.96 -22.21 1.65
CA VAL A 100 11.99 -22.23 3.11
C VAL A 100 13.08 -21.27 3.56
N LEU A 101 12.69 -20.31 4.39
CA LEU A 101 13.59 -19.37 5.06
C LEU A 101 13.70 -19.86 6.51
N ASP A 102 14.86 -20.38 6.87
CA ASP A 102 15.21 -20.71 8.25
C ASP A 102 15.53 -19.42 9.00
N LEU A 103 15.02 -19.29 10.22
CA LEU A 103 15.11 -18.08 11.02
C LEU A 103 15.63 -18.43 12.41
N ASP A 104 16.53 -17.61 12.95
CA ASP A 104 17.00 -17.75 14.33
C ASP A 104 15.94 -17.27 15.33
N GLU A 105 15.19 -16.24 14.95
CA GLU A 105 14.14 -15.63 15.78
C GLU A 105 12.78 -15.63 15.08
N PRO A 106 11.66 -15.58 15.83
CA PRO A 106 10.35 -15.38 15.23
C PRO A 106 10.35 -14.05 14.46
N VAL A 107 9.76 -14.05 13.27
CA VAL A 107 9.56 -12.84 12.46
C VAL A 107 8.09 -12.70 12.06
N ARG A 108 7.70 -11.51 11.65
CA ARG A 108 6.47 -11.29 10.91
C ARG A 108 6.78 -11.27 9.43
N ALA A 109 6.23 -12.22 8.68
CA ALA A 109 6.34 -12.26 7.23
C ALA A 109 5.13 -11.60 6.53
N LYS A 110 5.39 -10.87 5.45
CA LYS A 110 4.38 -10.41 4.48
C LYS A 110 4.86 -10.73 3.08
N SER A 111 3.94 -10.91 2.13
CA SER A 111 4.31 -11.11 0.73
C SER A 111 3.37 -10.36 -0.21
N PHE A 112 3.91 -9.95 -1.36
CA PHE A 112 3.15 -9.29 -2.43
C PHE A 112 3.79 -9.53 -3.79
N SER A 113 2.95 -9.61 -4.83
CA SER A 113 3.38 -9.87 -6.20
C SER A 113 3.51 -8.57 -7.00
N LEU A 114 4.55 -8.47 -7.81
CA LEU A 114 4.80 -7.36 -8.71
C LEU A 114 4.69 -7.82 -10.16
N ALA A 115 3.86 -7.11 -10.93
CA ALA A 115 3.80 -7.29 -12.38
C ALA A 115 5.10 -6.82 -13.07
N PRO A 116 5.38 -7.29 -14.30
CA PRO A 116 6.61 -6.96 -15.03
C PRO A 116 6.82 -5.45 -15.24
N GLY A 117 8.09 -5.04 -15.27
CA GLY A 117 8.52 -3.72 -15.72
C GLY A 117 9.99 -3.43 -15.40
N ALA A 118 10.67 -2.58 -16.17
CA ALA A 118 12.15 -2.27 -16.17
C ALA A 118 12.99 -3.34 -16.86
N GLY A 119 12.43 -4.10 -17.80
CA GLY A 119 13.11 -5.32 -18.26
C GLY A 119 13.25 -6.37 -17.15
N GLN A 120 12.67 -6.14 -15.97
CA GLN A 120 12.50 -7.15 -14.92
C GLN A 120 11.14 -7.83 -15.10
N GLY A 121 11.13 -9.15 -14.95
CA GLY A 121 9.95 -10.00 -15.09
C GLY A 121 8.96 -9.85 -13.94
N HIS A 122 8.06 -10.82 -13.82
CA HIS A 122 7.20 -10.95 -12.65
C HIS A 122 8.05 -11.17 -11.41
N ARG A 123 7.62 -10.66 -10.25
CA ARG A 123 8.36 -10.85 -9.00
C ARG A 123 7.42 -11.17 -7.85
N LEU A 124 7.87 -12.01 -6.93
CA LEU A 124 7.25 -12.20 -5.63
C LEU A 124 8.20 -11.64 -4.56
N VAL A 125 7.71 -10.68 -3.76
CA VAL A 125 8.48 -10.07 -2.68
C VAL A 125 7.98 -10.61 -1.35
N ILE A 126 8.90 -10.97 -0.47
CA ILE A 126 8.66 -11.43 0.90
C ILE A 126 9.42 -10.51 1.86
N ASP A 127 8.70 -9.83 2.74
CA ASP A 127 9.25 -8.99 3.80
C ASP A 127 9.20 -9.70 5.13
N LEU A 128 10.36 -9.79 5.78
CA LEU A 128 10.52 -10.29 7.14
C LEU A 128 10.86 -9.11 8.04
N GLN A 129 10.10 -8.97 9.12
CA GLN A 129 10.36 -7.99 10.16
C GLN A 129 10.51 -8.71 11.49
N ASP A 130 11.54 -8.35 12.25
CA ASP A 130 11.74 -8.84 13.61
C ASP A 130 10.50 -8.50 14.48
N VAL A 131 10.01 -9.47 15.25
CA VAL A 131 8.92 -9.27 16.21
C VAL A 131 9.39 -9.21 17.67
N GLY A 132 10.70 -9.36 17.90
CA GLY A 132 11.34 -9.49 19.18
C GLY A 132 11.01 -10.83 19.84
N ALA A 133 12.02 -11.52 20.38
CA ALA A 133 11.79 -12.63 21.27
C ALA A 133 10.92 -12.17 22.45
N ALA A 134 9.73 -12.77 22.60
CA ALA A 134 8.90 -12.55 23.78
C ALA A 134 9.59 -13.19 25.00
N ALA A 135 10.48 -12.44 25.65
CA ALA A 135 10.99 -12.82 26.96
C ALA A 135 9.83 -12.78 27.97
N PRO A 136 9.76 -13.74 28.93
CA PRO A 136 8.78 -13.69 29.99
C PRO A 136 9.22 -12.60 30.99
N VAL A 137 8.78 -11.37 30.77
CA VAL A 137 9.07 -10.27 31.69
C VAL A 137 8.00 -10.25 32.78
N VAL A 138 8.44 -10.66 33.98
CA VAL A 138 7.77 -10.37 35.25
C VAL A 138 7.48 -8.87 35.31
N ARG A 139 6.21 -8.55 35.56
CA ARG A 139 5.71 -7.18 35.68
C ARG A 139 6.50 -6.40 36.73
N THR A 140 7.35 -5.50 36.26
CA THR A 140 7.39 -4.13 36.77
C THR A 140 7.39 -3.25 35.53
N SER A 141 6.61 -2.18 35.54
CA SER A 141 6.47 -1.26 34.42
C SER A 141 7.58 -0.21 34.50
N PRO A 142 8.50 -0.12 33.52
CA PRO A 142 9.15 1.14 33.19
C PRO A 142 8.73 1.48 31.76
N GLN A 143 7.69 2.32 31.66
CA GLN A 143 7.23 3.08 30.50
C GLN A 143 7.20 2.37 29.12
N LEU A 144 6.02 2.44 28.50
CA LEU A 144 5.89 2.52 27.04
C LEU A 144 7.11 3.28 26.48
N GLN A 145 8.02 2.61 25.77
CA GLN A 145 8.74 3.30 24.70
C GLN A 145 7.63 3.98 23.90
N GLN A 146 7.54 5.30 24.00
CA GLN A 146 6.43 6.07 23.44
C GLN A 146 6.30 5.65 21.99
N GLN A 147 5.23 4.93 21.70
CA GLN A 147 4.93 4.52 20.35
C GLN A 147 4.82 5.80 19.55
N ARG A 148 5.60 5.89 18.47
CA ARG A 148 5.64 7.13 17.69
C ARG A 148 4.33 7.29 16.93
N GLU A 149 3.98 8.53 16.67
CA GLU A 149 2.88 8.86 15.76
C GLU A 149 3.29 8.58 14.31
N LEU A 150 2.29 8.29 13.49
CA LEU A 150 2.45 8.28 12.04
C LEU A 150 2.53 9.70 11.51
N VAL A 151 3.52 9.97 10.67
CA VAL A 151 3.73 11.29 10.11
C VAL A 151 3.19 11.33 8.70
N ILE A 152 2.15 12.14 8.46
CA ILE A 152 1.57 12.30 7.13
C ILE A 152 2.03 13.63 6.55
N ALA A 153 2.98 13.57 5.61
CA ALA A 153 3.40 14.75 4.88
C ALA A 153 2.37 15.12 3.82
N ILE A 154 1.91 16.37 3.86
CA ILE A 154 0.90 16.92 2.97
C ILE A 154 1.55 18.07 2.21
N ASP A 155 1.76 17.85 0.92
CA ASP A 155 2.27 18.85 0.01
C ASP A 155 1.12 19.59 -0.67
N ALA A 156 1.05 20.90 -0.45
CA ALA A 156 0.16 21.75 -1.22
C ALA A 156 0.89 22.21 -2.48
N GLY A 157 0.46 21.74 -3.65
CA GLY A 157 1.08 22.07 -4.94
C GLY A 157 1.28 23.58 -5.16
N HIS A 158 2.28 23.94 -5.97
CA HIS A 158 2.59 25.33 -6.34
C HIS A 158 2.86 26.24 -5.13
N GLY A 159 2.60 27.55 -5.25
CA GLY A 159 2.74 28.55 -4.19
C GLY A 159 3.66 29.70 -4.56
N GLY A 160 3.47 30.85 -3.90
CA GLY A 160 4.21 32.08 -4.15
C GLY A 160 4.08 32.51 -5.61
N LYS A 161 5.23 32.57 -6.29
CA LYS A 161 5.36 32.95 -7.70
C LYS A 161 4.78 31.94 -8.70
N ASP A 162 4.56 30.70 -8.28
CA ASP A 162 3.87 29.70 -9.10
C ASP A 162 2.39 29.66 -8.68
N PRO A 163 1.46 30.20 -9.50
CA PRO A 163 0.04 30.16 -9.20
C PRO A 163 -0.60 28.78 -9.44
N GLY A 164 0.09 27.88 -10.15
CA GLY A 164 -0.53 26.71 -10.76
C GLY A 164 -1.59 27.09 -11.80
N ALA A 165 -2.53 26.19 -12.04
CA ALA A 165 -3.64 26.41 -12.95
C ALA A 165 -4.59 27.50 -12.46
N ARG A 166 -5.21 28.21 -13.43
CA ARG A 166 -6.18 29.28 -13.18
C ARG A 166 -7.54 28.95 -13.79
N GLY A 167 -8.55 28.93 -12.93
CA GLY A 167 -9.96 28.77 -13.31
C GLY A 167 -10.53 29.99 -14.04
N ARG A 168 -11.69 29.82 -14.67
CA ARG A 168 -12.36 30.90 -15.43
C ARG A 168 -12.76 32.07 -14.54
N SER A 169 -13.14 31.80 -13.29
CA SER A 169 -13.50 32.83 -12.31
C SER A 169 -12.30 33.56 -11.71
N GLY A 170 -11.08 33.15 -12.07
CA GLY A 170 -9.84 33.66 -11.47
C GLY A 170 -9.38 32.87 -10.25
N LEU A 171 -10.04 31.78 -9.90
CA LEU A 171 -9.60 30.86 -8.86
C LEU A 171 -8.21 30.31 -9.19
N LEU A 172 -7.28 30.39 -8.24
CA LEU A 172 -5.92 29.87 -8.40
C LEU A 172 -5.79 28.51 -7.73
N GLU A 173 -5.11 27.59 -8.39
CA GLU A 173 -4.82 26.26 -7.88
C GLU A 173 -4.09 26.33 -6.54
N LYS A 174 -3.00 27.13 -6.45
CA LYS A 174 -2.19 27.26 -5.23
C LYS A 174 -3.00 27.59 -3.97
N ASP A 175 -4.09 28.33 -4.10
CA ASP A 175 -4.95 28.77 -2.99
C ASP A 175 -5.96 27.68 -2.61
N VAL A 176 -6.52 27.01 -3.62
CA VAL A 176 -7.46 25.91 -3.41
C VAL A 176 -6.76 24.73 -2.74
N VAL A 177 -5.61 24.32 -3.27
CA VAL A 177 -4.87 23.15 -2.75
C VAL A 177 -4.35 23.43 -1.34
N LEU A 178 -3.90 24.66 -1.03
CA LEU A 178 -3.51 25.03 0.34
C LEU A 178 -4.70 24.91 1.31
N ARG A 179 -5.89 25.37 0.92
CA ARG A 179 -7.09 25.26 1.76
C ARG A 179 -7.50 23.80 2.00
N ILE A 180 -7.47 22.97 0.97
CA ILE A 180 -7.75 21.53 1.09
C ILE A 180 -6.71 20.85 1.99
N SER A 181 -5.42 21.13 1.79
CA SER A 181 -4.33 20.58 2.60
C SER A 181 -4.43 20.98 4.07
N LYS A 182 -4.81 22.21 4.40
CA LYS A 182 -5.06 22.64 5.79
C LYS A 182 -6.23 21.89 6.43
N ARG A 183 -7.31 21.66 5.69
CA ARG A 183 -8.46 20.87 6.17
C ARG A 183 -8.08 19.41 6.42
N LEU A 184 -7.30 18.83 5.52
CA LEU A 184 -6.77 17.49 5.66
C LEU A 184 -5.83 17.39 6.87
N ALA A 185 -4.93 18.37 7.05
CA ALA A 185 -4.05 18.43 8.20
C ALA A 185 -4.83 18.45 9.53
N ALA A 186 -5.87 19.28 9.63
CA ALA A 186 -6.71 19.33 10.82
C ALA A 186 -7.43 18.00 11.13
N LEU A 187 -7.82 17.24 10.10
CA LEU A 187 -8.42 15.92 10.26
C LEU A 187 -7.41 14.88 10.75
N ILE A 188 -6.18 14.94 10.23
CA ILE A 188 -5.09 14.03 10.63
C ILE A 188 -4.62 14.34 12.06
N GLU A 189 -4.50 15.61 12.42
CA GLU A 189 -4.18 16.05 13.79
C GLU A 189 -5.19 15.50 14.82
N ALA A 190 -6.46 15.41 14.41
CA ALA A 190 -7.53 14.89 15.27
C ALA A 190 -7.58 13.35 15.33
N GLU A 191 -6.81 12.62 14.51
CA GLU A 191 -6.79 11.16 14.48
C GLU A 191 -5.72 10.64 15.46
N PRO A 192 -6.10 9.90 16.52
CA PRO A 192 -5.15 9.41 17.51
C PRO A 192 -4.03 8.57 16.88
N GLY A 193 -2.79 8.92 17.18
CA GLY A 193 -1.61 8.21 16.67
C GLY A 193 -1.15 8.65 15.27
N MET A 194 -1.68 9.76 14.74
CA MET A 194 -1.21 10.42 13.53
C MET A 194 -0.88 11.89 13.79
N ARG A 195 0.11 12.42 13.07
CA ARG A 195 0.43 13.85 13.02
C ARG A 195 0.62 14.32 11.57
N PRO A 196 0.08 15.48 11.19
CA PRO A 196 0.30 16.06 9.87
C PRO A 196 1.65 16.80 9.81
N TYR A 197 2.22 16.87 8.60
CA TYR A 197 3.33 17.78 8.29
C TYR A 197 3.06 18.48 6.96
N LEU A 198 2.78 19.78 6.98
CA LEU A 198 2.56 20.56 5.77
C LEU A 198 3.90 21.01 5.18
N THR A 199 4.18 20.71 3.91
CA THR A 199 5.40 21.24 3.24
C THR A 199 5.40 22.76 3.23
N ARG A 200 4.23 23.38 3.05
CA ARG A 200 3.96 24.81 3.25
C ARG A 200 2.66 25.08 4.01
N SER A 201 2.70 26.04 4.92
CA SER A 201 1.54 26.53 5.67
C SER A 201 0.97 27.86 5.14
N GLY A 202 1.69 28.51 4.21
CA GLY A 202 1.32 29.78 3.59
C GLY A 202 1.54 29.79 2.07
N ASP A 203 1.40 30.99 1.49
CA ASP A 203 1.61 31.21 0.06
C ASP A 203 3.11 31.42 -0.25
N GLN A 204 3.87 30.34 -0.18
CA GLN A 204 5.31 30.31 -0.47
C GLN A 204 5.60 29.32 -1.58
N PHE A 205 6.55 29.68 -2.45
CA PHE A 205 7.07 28.80 -3.48
C PHE A 205 8.08 27.82 -2.89
N LEU A 206 7.93 26.52 -3.18
CA LEU A 206 8.89 25.48 -2.82
C LEU A 206 9.29 24.70 -4.07
N LYS A 207 10.58 24.42 -4.20
CA LYS A 207 11.08 23.57 -5.29
C LYS A 207 10.62 22.13 -5.11
N LEU A 208 10.49 21.37 -6.20
CA LEU A 208 10.04 19.98 -6.13
C LEU A 208 10.94 19.10 -5.25
N GLY A 209 12.26 19.23 -5.38
CA GLY A 209 13.22 18.52 -4.51
C GLY A 209 13.15 18.94 -3.05
N GLU A 210 12.85 20.21 -2.77
CA GLU A 210 12.72 20.73 -1.40
C GLU A 210 11.49 20.13 -0.69
N ARG A 211 10.37 19.95 -1.41
CA ARG A 211 9.15 19.33 -0.87
C ARG A 211 9.43 17.90 -0.39
N ILE A 212 10.18 17.13 -1.19
CA ILE A 212 10.60 15.77 -0.85
C ILE A 212 11.51 15.79 0.37
N LYS A 213 12.53 16.65 0.37
CA LYS A 213 13.49 16.76 1.48
C LYS A 213 12.78 17.09 2.79
N ARG A 214 11.86 18.06 2.78
CA ARG A 214 11.06 18.43 3.96
C ARG A 214 10.24 17.24 4.52
N ALA A 215 9.66 16.42 3.63
CA ALA A 215 8.94 15.21 4.04
C ALA A 215 9.87 14.15 4.65
N GLN A 216 11.06 13.95 4.07
CA GLN A 216 12.10 13.05 4.60
C GLN A 216 12.62 13.53 5.96
N ASP A 217 12.98 14.80 6.07
CA ASP A 217 13.47 15.41 7.32
C ASP A 217 12.41 15.34 8.44
N ALA A 218 11.12 15.36 8.08
CA ALA A 218 10.01 15.20 9.03
C ALA A 218 9.78 13.75 9.49
N GLY A 219 10.42 12.76 8.85
CA GLY A 219 10.20 11.32 9.08
C GLY A 219 8.83 10.85 8.59
N ALA A 220 8.38 11.35 7.43
CA ALA A 220 7.06 11.02 6.87
C ALA A 220 6.89 9.51 6.59
N ASP A 221 5.77 8.95 7.04
CA ASP A 221 5.35 7.58 6.72
C ASP A 221 4.51 7.52 5.41
N LEU A 222 3.99 8.66 4.98
CA LEU A 222 3.23 8.84 3.74
C LEU A 222 3.38 10.27 3.25
N PHE A 223 3.58 10.44 1.94
CA PHE A 223 3.60 11.74 1.27
C PHE A 223 2.42 11.89 0.32
N LEU A 224 1.63 12.95 0.51
CA LEU A 224 0.45 13.27 -0.28
C LEU A 224 0.63 14.64 -0.95
N SER A 225 0.80 14.67 -2.28
CA SER A 225 0.79 15.91 -3.05
C SER A 225 -0.62 16.22 -3.53
N ILE A 226 -1.15 17.41 -3.19
CA ILE A 226 -2.51 17.84 -3.50
C ILE A 226 -2.47 18.87 -4.62
N HIS A 227 -3.14 18.57 -5.73
CA HIS A 227 -3.22 19.38 -6.96
C HIS A 227 -4.66 19.57 -7.43
N ALA A 228 -4.86 20.52 -8.32
CA ALA A 228 -6.12 20.82 -9.01
C ALA A 228 -5.85 21.40 -10.41
N ASP A 229 -5.08 20.68 -11.23
CA ASP A 229 -4.54 21.17 -12.51
C ASP A 229 -5.64 21.46 -13.57
N ALA A 230 -5.24 21.83 -14.78
CA ALA A 230 -6.09 22.17 -15.91
C ALA A 230 -5.74 21.36 -17.17
N PHE A 231 -6.78 20.82 -17.81
CA PHE A 231 -6.71 20.39 -19.21
C PHE A 231 -7.13 21.51 -20.17
N THR A 232 -6.58 21.47 -21.39
CA THR A 232 -6.98 22.35 -22.50
C THR A 232 -8.44 22.14 -22.88
N ASP A 233 -8.89 20.87 -22.96
CA ASP A 233 -10.29 20.53 -23.08
C ASP A 233 -11.00 20.70 -21.72
N ARG A 234 -11.76 21.80 -21.60
CA ARG A 234 -12.52 22.16 -20.39
C ARG A 234 -13.65 21.19 -20.05
N ARG A 235 -13.95 20.19 -20.89
CA ARG A 235 -14.92 19.11 -20.56
C ARG A 235 -14.32 18.05 -19.64
N VAL A 236 -12.99 17.95 -19.58
CA VAL A 236 -12.28 17.00 -18.71
C VAL A 236 -12.49 17.40 -17.26
N ARG A 237 -12.99 16.46 -16.45
CA ARG A 237 -13.37 16.73 -15.06
C ARG A 237 -13.28 15.47 -14.19
N GLY A 238 -13.20 15.66 -12.89
CA GLY A 238 -13.21 14.62 -11.86
C GLY A 238 -11.81 14.24 -11.38
N ALA A 239 -11.74 13.75 -10.14
CA ALA A 239 -10.49 13.45 -9.47
C ALA A 239 -9.71 12.29 -10.13
N SER A 240 -8.38 12.32 -9.97
CA SER A 240 -7.45 11.28 -10.41
C SER A 240 -6.32 11.13 -9.39
N VAL A 241 -5.78 9.92 -9.24
CA VAL A 241 -4.69 9.64 -8.30
C VAL A 241 -3.52 9.04 -9.06
N TYR A 242 -2.32 9.53 -8.78
CA TYR A 242 -1.09 9.21 -9.49
C TYR A 242 0.01 8.73 -8.56
N VAL A 243 0.84 7.81 -9.06
CA VAL A 243 2.05 7.33 -8.38
C VAL A 243 3.25 7.34 -9.33
N LEU A 244 4.46 7.29 -8.77
CA LEU A 244 5.70 7.36 -9.55
C LEU A 244 5.84 6.21 -10.58
N SER A 245 6.24 6.57 -11.80
CA SER A 245 6.77 5.64 -12.79
C SER A 245 8.00 6.20 -13.48
N ARG A 246 9.11 5.47 -13.36
CA ARG A 246 10.37 5.72 -14.08
C ARG A 246 10.37 5.19 -15.51
N LYS A 247 9.29 4.51 -15.96
CA LYS A 247 9.28 3.66 -17.16
C LYS A 247 8.19 4.01 -18.16
N GLY A 248 7.70 5.25 -18.08
CA GLY A 248 6.60 5.74 -18.89
C GLY A 248 5.32 5.93 -18.08
N ALA A 249 4.44 6.72 -18.67
CA ALA A 249 3.15 7.05 -18.10
C ALA A 249 2.07 6.03 -18.51
N THR A 250 0.96 5.98 -17.76
CA THR A 250 -0.19 5.12 -18.09
C THR A 250 -0.85 5.50 -19.42
N ASP A 251 -0.93 6.80 -19.70
CA ASP A 251 -1.43 7.35 -20.95
C ASP A 251 -0.75 8.70 -21.24
N GLU A 252 -0.94 9.22 -22.46
CA GLU A 252 -0.34 10.50 -22.86
C GLU A 252 -0.83 11.68 -22.01
N ALA A 253 -2.09 11.67 -21.57
CA ALA A 253 -2.60 12.70 -20.67
C ALA A 253 -1.83 12.72 -19.33
N SER A 254 -1.47 11.55 -18.79
CA SER A 254 -0.68 11.41 -17.56
C SER A 254 0.78 11.84 -17.78
N LYS A 255 1.33 11.62 -18.97
CA LYS A 255 2.68 12.08 -19.34
C LYS A 255 2.74 13.61 -19.42
N LEU A 256 1.78 14.21 -20.13
CA LEU A 256 1.70 15.67 -20.29
C LEU A 256 1.46 16.37 -18.94
N LEU A 257 0.60 15.80 -18.09
CA LEU A 257 0.39 16.28 -16.73
C LEU A 257 1.71 16.26 -15.94
N ALA A 258 2.41 15.12 -15.93
CA ALA A 258 3.68 15.03 -15.22
C ALA A 258 4.75 16.01 -15.74
N GLN A 259 4.78 16.29 -17.05
CA GLN A 259 5.69 17.29 -17.61
C GLN A 259 5.37 18.69 -17.08
N ARG A 260 4.09 19.10 -17.10
CA ARG A 260 3.67 20.41 -16.57
C ARG A 260 3.97 20.57 -15.08
N GLU A 261 3.63 19.56 -14.28
CA GLU A 261 3.93 19.59 -12.84
C GLU A 261 5.43 19.62 -12.56
N ASN A 262 6.23 18.97 -13.40
CA ASN A 262 7.68 19.04 -13.30
C ASN A 262 8.19 20.44 -13.64
N ASP A 263 7.60 21.14 -14.59
CA ASP A 263 8.05 22.47 -15.04
C ASP A 263 7.78 23.59 -14.01
N ALA A 264 7.10 23.31 -12.89
CA ALA A 264 6.89 24.26 -11.80
C ALA A 264 8.18 24.92 -11.29
N ASP A 265 9.30 24.18 -11.27
CA ASP A 265 10.61 24.71 -10.85
C ASP A 265 11.18 25.76 -11.84
N LEU A 266 10.81 25.70 -13.13
CA LEU A 266 11.25 26.65 -14.16
C LEU A 266 10.63 28.03 -13.99
N ILE A 267 9.35 28.07 -13.57
CA ILE A 267 8.64 29.32 -13.20
C ILE A 267 9.38 30.01 -12.04
N GLY A 268 10.14 29.24 -11.27
CA GLY A 268 10.99 29.73 -10.20
C GLY A 268 12.29 30.43 -10.62
N GLY A 269 12.64 30.48 -11.90
CA GLY A 269 13.82 31.20 -12.39
C GLY A 269 15.15 30.53 -12.04
N VAL A 270 15.21 29.20 -11.99
CA VAL A 270 16.45 28.45 -11.71
C VAL A 270 16.73 27.42 -12.79
N ASP A 271 18.01 27.34 -13.18
CA ASP A 271 18.57 26.40 -14.13
C ASP A 271 18.44 24.94 -13.64
N ILE A 272 17.97 24.05 -14.52
CA ILE A 272 17.80 22.62 -14.22
C ILE A 272 19.15 21.93 -14.36
N SER A 273 20.03 22.13 -13.38
CA SER A 273 21.18 21.26 -13.18
C SER A 273 20.90 20.32 -12.03
N ASP A 274 19.95 19.38 -12.21
CA ASP A 274 19.86 18.17 -11.38
C ASP A 274 21.07 17.27 -11.72
N LYS A 275 22.26 17.69 -11.31
CA LYS A 275 23.44 16.82 -11.23
C LYS A 275 23.35 16.10 -9.90
N ASP A 276 22.69 14.95 -9.90
CA ASP A 276 23.10 13.76 -9.13
C ASP A 276 22.05 12.67 -9.30
N GLU A 277 22.33 11.68 -10.15
CA GLU A 277 21.60 10.42 -10.09
C GLU A 277 22.48 9.27 -10.59
N ARG A 278 23.64 9.03 -9.94
CA ARG A 278 24.32 7.73 -10.00
C ARG A 278 25.03 7.38 -8.69
N LEU A 279 24.25 6.78 -7.79
CA LEU A 279 24.72 5.71 -6.91
C LEU A 279 23.56 4.74 -6.71
N ALA A 280 23.46 3.78 -7.62
CA ALA A 280 22.53 2.67 -7.51
C ALA A 280 23.14 1.64 -6.54
N SER A 281 22.72 1.69 -5.28
CA SER A 281 22.82 0.51 -4.42
C SER A 281 21.53 -0.30 -4.59
N VAL A 282 21.64 -1.64 -4.55
CA VAL A 282 20.49 -2.55 -4.61
C VAL A 282 19.42 -2.19 -3.56
N LEU A 283 19.83 -1.65 -2.41
CA LEU A 283 18.94 -1.22 -1.34
C LEU A 283 18.02 -0.06 -1.74
N VAL A 284 18.51 0.92 -2.50
CA VAL A 284 17.69 2.05 -2.97
C VAL A 284 16.61 1.57 -3.94
N ASP A 285 16.96 0.67 -4.86
CA ASP A 285 15.99 0.11 -5.82
C ASP A 285 14.93 -0.77 -5.12
N LEU A 286 15.32 -1.52 -4.09
CA LEU A 286 14.40 -2.31 -3.27
C LEU A 286 13.46 -1.44 -2.44
N SER A 287 13.98 -0.38 -1.82
CA SER A 287 13.19 0.60 -1.06
C SER A 287 12.17 1.30 -1.97
N GLN A 288 12.61 1.80 -3.13
CA GLN A 288 11.72 2.38 -4.14
C GLN A 288 10.60 1.43 -4.59
N THR A 289 10.94 0.15 -4.75
CA THR A 289 9.96 -0.87 -5.11
C THR A 289 8.92 -1.07 -4.00
N ALA A 290 9.34 -1.08 -2.72
CA ALA A 290 8.44 -1.13 -1.56
C ALA A 290 7.48 0.07 -1.53
N SER A 291 8.07 1.27 -1.57
CA SER A 291 7.37 2.54 -1.47
C SER A 291 6.36 2.67 -2.59
N LYS A 292 6.70 2.26 -3.81
CA LYS A 292 5.78 2.23 -4.94
C LYS A 292 4.62 1.26 -4.75
N ALA A 293 4.85 0.06 -4.24
CA ALA A 293 3.78 -0.91 -3.98
C ALA A 293 2.80 -0.34 -2.94
N ALA A 294 3.32 0.22 -1.84
CA ALA A 294 2.54 0.93 -0.85
C ALA A 294 1.79 2.14 -1.43
N SER A 295 2.41 2.95 -2.30
CA SER A 295 1.73 4.06 -2.98
C SER A 295 0.52 3.60 -3.79
N ILE A 296 0.62 2.45 -4.46
CA ILE A 296 -0.50 1.90 -5.25
C ILE A 296 -1.64 1.49 -4.32
N GLU A 297 -1.35 0.77 -3.24
CA GLU A 297 -2.37 0.37 -2.25
C GLU A 297 -3.08 1.56 -1.61
N VAL A 298 -2.32 2.57 -1.18
CA VAL A 298 -2.88 3.83 -0.65
C VAL A 298 -3.71 4.52 -1.72
N GLY A 299 -3.19 4.61 -2.95
CA GLY A 299 -3.86 5.26 -4.07
C GLY A 299 -5.20 4.62 -4.44
N ASP A 300 -5.29 3.30 -4.43
CA ASP A 300 -6.55 2.58 -4.71
C ASP A 300 -7.60 2.85 -3.62
N LEU A 301 -7.20 2.88 -2.35
CA LEU A 301 -8.07 3.26 -1.23
C LEU A 301 -8.55 4.71 -1.36
N LEU A 302 -7.65 5.64 -1.73
CA LEU A 302 -7.98 7.04 -1.96
C LEU A 302 -9.00 7.21 -3.10
N ILE A 303 -8.83 6.52 -4.23
CA ILE A 303 -9.79 6.56 -5.34
C ILE A 303 -11.18 6.12 -4.87
N GLY A 304 -11.26 5.03 -4.11
CA GLY A 304 -12.52 4.50 -3.59
C GLY A 304 -13.25 5.49 -2.68
N GLU A 305 -12.52 6.20 -1.80
CA GLU A 305 -13.12 7.20 -0.91
C GLU A 305 -13.48 8.50 -1.63
N ILE A 306 -12.58 9.03 -2.47
CA ILE A 306 -12.81 10.28 -3.22
C ILE A 306 -13.99 10.11 -4.18
N GLY A 307 -14.17 8.92 -4.76
CA GLY A 307 -15.29 8.63 -5.66
C GLY A 307 -16.67 8.67 -5.00
N ARG A 308 -16.75 8.69 -3.67
CA ARG A 308 -18.01 8.90 -2.92
C ARG A 308 -18.38 10.38 -2.82
N VAL A 309 -17.41 11.28 -3.03
CA VAL A 309 -17.60 12.74 -2.93
C VAL A 309 -17.96 13.35 -4.28
N GLY A 310 -17.36 12.85 -5.36
CA GLY A 310 -17.54 13.37 -6.70
C GLY A 310 -17.05 12.41 -7.79
N LYS A 311 -17.06 12.89 -9.04
CA LYS A 311 -16.66 12.09 -10.20
C LYS A 311 -15.18 11.72 -10.11
N ILE A 312 -14.87 10.44 -10.33
CA ILE A 312 -13.51 9.97 -10.63
C ILE A 312 -13.34 9.96 -12.14
N ARG A 313 -12.28 10.59 -12.66
CA ARG A 313 -11.94 10.55 -14.08
C ARG A 313 -11.32 9.20 -14.46
N LYS A 314 -10.43 8.68 -13.62
CA LYS A 314 -9.71 7.41 -13.83
C LYS A 314 -9.95 6.48 -12.64
N PRO A 315 -10.68 5.36 -12.80
CA PRO A 315 -11.08 4.49 -11.70
C PRO A 315 -9.94 3.65 -11.11
N LYS A 316 -8.72 3.78 -11.64
CA LYS A 316 -7.52 3.08 -11.20
C LYS A 316 -6.40 4.08 -10.99
N VAL A 317 -5.45 3.76 -10.12
CA VAL A 317 -4.24 4.56 -9.95
C VAL A 317 -3.50 4.71 -11.27
N GLN A 318 -3.20 5.95 -11.63
CA GLN A 318 -2.42 6.30 -12.80
C GLN A 318 -0.93 6.40 -12.45
N LYS A 319 -0.07 6.30 -13.45
CA LYS A 319 1.38 6.26 -13.28
C LYS A 319 2.01 7.28 -14.22
N ALA A 320 2.97 8.07 -13.74
CA ALA A 320 3.79 8.94 -14.58
C ALA A 320 5.07 9.40 -13.84
N GLY A 321 5.96 10.10 -14.54
CA GLY A 321 7.27 10.53 -14.04
C GLY A 321 7.23 11.83 -13.25
N PHE A 322 6.37 11.95 -12.24
CA PHE A 322 6.32 13.13 -11.36
C PHE A 322 7.57 13.20 -10.49
N ARG A 323 8.30 14.32 -10.56
CA ARG A 323 9.51 14.56 -9.75
C ARG A 323 9.20 14.58 -8.27
N VAL A 324 8.09 15.21 -7.86
CA VAL A 324 7.67 15.31 -6.45
C VAL A 324 7.41 13.94 -5.79
N LEU A 325 7.22 12.87 -6.57
CA LEU A 325 6.95 11.52 -6.08
C LEU A 325 8.20 10.63 -6.05
N LYS A 326 9.40 11.19 -6.20
CA LYS A 326 10.67 10.44 -6.29
C LYS A 326 11.23 9.93 -4.95
N ALA A 327 10.62 10.24 -3.81
CA ALA A 327 11.08 9.74 -2.52
C ALA A 327 11.23 8.21 -2.54
N ALA A 328 12.43 7.72 -2.20
CA ALA A 328 12.74 6.29 -2.34
C ALA A 328 12.10 5.44 -1.24
N ASP A 329 12.02 6.01 -0.05
CA ASP A 329 11.69 5.39 1.23
C ASP A 329 10.30 5.77 1.75
N ILE A 330 9.63 6.73 1.11
CA ILE A 330 8.32 7.23 1.51
C ILE A 330 7.29 6.86 0.43
N PRO A 331 6.24 6.09 0.76
CA PRO A 331 5.08 5.95 -0.11
C PRO A 331 4.55 7.32 -0.49
N SER A 332 4.52 7.61 -1.78
CA SER A 332 4.20 8.94 -2.32
C SER A 332 3.07 8.86 -3.33
N VAL A 333 2.07 9.74 -3.19
CA VAL A 333 0.87 9.81 -4.04
C VAL A 333 0.61 11.27 -4.42
N LEU A 334 0.31 11.53 -5.69
CA LEU A 334 -0.23 12.81 -6.15
C LEU A 334 -1.74 12.66 -6.40
N ILE A 335 -2.52 13.60 -5.88
CA ILE A 335 -3.97 13.63 -5.95
C ILE A 335 -4.38 14.85 -6.76
N GLU A 336 -4.87 14.62 -7.98
CA GLU A 336 -5.63 15.62 -8.73
C GLU A 336 -7.04 15.65 -8.16
N THR A 337 -7.33 16.66 -7.34
CA THR A 337 -8.60 16.76 -6.60
C THR A 337 -9.79 17.00 -7.52
N ALA A 338 -9.57 17.75 -8.60
CA ALA A 338 -10.48 18.03 -9.70
C ALA A 338 -9.69 18.81 -10.77
N PHE A 339 -10.30 19.14 -11.92
CA PHE A 339 -9.63 19.98 -12.92
C PHE A 339 -10.20 21.39 -12.93
N ILE A 340 -9.43 22.40 -12.50
CA ILE A 340 -9.89 23.78 -12.32
C ILE A 340 -10.35 24.45 -13.63
N SER A 341 -9.94 23.91 -14.78
CA SER A 341 -10.39 24.39 -16.09
C SER A 341 -11.84 24.03 -16.42
N ASN A 342 -12.41 23.01 -15.75
CA ASN A 342 -13.80 22.62 -15.91
C ASN A 342 -14.72 23.45 -15.00
N PRO A 343 -15.78 24.10 -15.52
CA PRO A 343 -16.63 24.98 -14.72
C PRO A 343 -17.32 24.30 -13.52
N GLN A 344 -17.70 23.02 -13.63
CA GLN A 344 -18.33 22.31 -12.52
C GLN A 344 -17.32 21.98 -11.43
N ASP A 345 -16.13 21.52 -11.82
CA ASP A 345 -15.05 21.25 -10.88
C ASP A 345 -14.57 22.54 -10.22
N GLU A 346 -14.44 23.64 -10.96
CA GLU A 346 -14.13 24.97 -10.40
C GLU A 346 -15.17 25.40 -9.36
N ASN A 347 -16.47 25.25 -9.65
CA ASN A 347 -17.54 25.56 -8.70
C ASN A 347 -17.46 24.68 -7.44
N ASN A 348 -17.16 23.38 -7.60
CA ASN A 348 -16.95 22.48 -6.48
C ASN A 348 -15.73 22.91 -5.65
N LEU A 349 -14.61 23.23 -6.29
CA LEU A 349 -13.37 23.68 -5.64
C LEU A 349 -13.53 25.02 -4.91
N ARG A 350 -14.46 25.88 -5.31
CA ARG A 350 -14.82 27.11 -4.56
C ARG A 350 -15.63 26.82 -3.29
N SER A 351 -16.35 25.69 -3.25
CA SER A 351 -17.22 25.35 -2.12
C SER A 351 -16.43 24.83 -0.93
N VAL A 352 -16.52 25.54 0.19
CA VAL A 352 -15.95 25.12 1.48
C VAL A 352 -16.46 23.73 1.90
N GLN A 353 -17.75 23.46 1.69
CA GLN A 353 -18.35 22.17 2.03
C GLN A 353 -17.78 21.03 1.16
N TYR A 354 -17.57 21.29 -0.14
CA TYR A 354 -16.96 20.29 -1.02
C TYR A 354 -15.50 20.02 -0.64
N GLN A 355 -14.70 21.08 -0.40
CA GLN A 355 -13.32 20.94 0.09
C GLN A 355 -13.25 20.12 1.39
N GLN A 356 -14.19 20.34 2.32
CA GLN A 356 -14.26 19.58 3.57
C GLN A 356 -14.57 18.09 3.32
N ARG A 357 -15.58 17.78 2.49
CA ARG A 357 -15.91 16.38 2.14
C ARG A 357 -14.76 15.68 1.45
N LEU A 358 -14.05 16.39 0.56
CA LEU A 358 -12.88 15.86 -0.12
C LEU A 358 -11.73 15.57 0.86
N ALA A 359 -11.42 16.50 1.78
CA ALA A 359 -10.41 16.27 2.82
C ALA A 359 -10.78 15.08 3.73
N GLN A 360 -12.07 14.93 4.08
CA GLN A 360 -12.58 13.76 4.82
C GLN A 360 -12.40 12.44 4.05
N ALA A 361 -12.64 12.45 2.74
CA ALA A 361 -12.43 11.27 1.90
C ALA A 361 -10.95 10.88 1.80
N ILE A 362 -10.05 11.85 1.61
CA ILE A 362 -8.61 11.61 1.61
C ILE A 362 -8.17 11.04 2.98
N HIS A 363 -8.60 11.67 4.08
CA HIS A 363 -8.33 11.18 5.43
C HIS A 363 -8.85 9.74 5.65
N SER A 364 -10.06 9.43 5.20
CA SER A 364 -10.64 8.07 5.26
C SER A 364 -9.77 7.05 4.52
N GLY A 365 -9.25 7.40 3.34
CA GLY A 365 -8.35 6.53 2.57
C GLY A 365 -7.03 6.26 3.29
N VAL A 366 -6.40 7.32 3.83
CA VAL A 366 -5.17 7.23 4.64
C VAL A 366 -5.39 6.35 5.87
N ARG A 367 -6.47 6.60 6.60
CA ARG A 367 -6.84 5.82 7.79
C ARG A 367 -7.05 4.36 7.45
N LYS A 368 -7.81 4.04 6.41
CA LYS A 368 -8.02 2.65 5.96
C LYS A 368 -6.70 1.94 5.68
N TYR A 369 -5.77 2.61 5.00
CA TYR A 369 -4.47 2.03 4.71
C TYR A 369 -3.69 1.70 5.98
N PHE A 370 -3.49 2.68 6.87
CA PHE A 370 -2.64 2.49 8.05
C PHE A 370 -3.26 1.59 9.12
N TYR A 371 -4.58 1.55 9.27
CA TYR A 371 -5.22 0.58 10.17
C TYR A 371 -5.15 -0.85 9.59
N ALA A 372 -5.16 -1.03 8.27
CA ALA A 372 -4.93 -2.31 7.62
C ALA A 372 -3.45 -2.73 7.65
N ASN A 373 -2.54 -1.77 7.56
CA ASN A 373 -1.09 -1.95 7.47
C ASN A 373 -0.30 -1.11 8.50
N PRO A 374 -0.53 -1.28 9.81
CA PRO A 374 0.11 -0.42 10.79
C PRO A 374 1.60 -0.74 10.88
N PRO A 375 2.49 0.26 10.68
CA PRO A 375 3.92 0.07 10.85
C PRO A 375 4.24 -0.29 12.29
N ALA A 376 5.19 -1.21 12.51
CA ALA A 376 5.61 -1.58 13.85
C ALA A 376 6.15 -0.36 14.63
N GLY A 377 5.99 -0.39 15.96
CA GLY A 377 6.44 0.71 16.83
C GLY A 377 5.56 1.97 16.81
N THR A 378 4.47 1.99 16.04
CA THR A 378 3.54 3.13 15.97
C THR A 378 2.37 2.99 16.94
N GLN A 379 1.77 4.12 17.34
CA GLN A 379 0.57 4.12 18.19
C GLN A 379 -0.58 3.37 17.50
N ILE A 380 -0.75 3.52 16.18
CA ILE A 380 -1.77 2.76 15.42
C ILE A 380 -1.55 1.25 15.53
N ALA A 381 -0.30 0.77 15.47
CA ALA A 381 -0.02 -0.66 15.65
C ALA A 381 -0.42 -1.16 17.03
N ALA A 382 -0.22 -0.34 18.06
CA ALA A 382 -0.59 -0.67 19.43
C ALA A 382 -2.08 -0.61 19.68
N LEU A 383 -2.76 0.44 19.21
CA LEU A 383 -4.21 0.57 19.23
C LEU A 383 -4.86 -0.64 18.54
N ARG A 384 -4.31 -1.07 17.39
CA ARG A 384 -4.79 -2.29 16.72
C ARG A 384 -4.52 -3.56 17.53
N LYS A 385 -3.35 -3.67 18.18
CA LYS A 385 -3.01 -4.83 19.03
C LYS A 385 -3.95 -4.89 20.24
N GLU A 386 -4.25 -3.76 20.85
CA GLU A 386 -5.20 -3.65 21.95
C GLU A 386 -6.62 -3.99 21.49
N GLN A 387 -7.10 -3.43 20.38
CA GLN A 387 -8.41 -3.77 19.80
C GLN A 387 -8.53 -5.25 19.43
N ARG A 388 -7.45 -5.89 18.95
CA ARG A 388 -7.45 -7.35 18.71
C ARG A 388 -7.50 -8.13 20.01
N ARG A 389 -6.75 -7.70 21.03
CA ARG A 389 -6.79 -8.31 22.37
C ARG A 389 -8.15 -8.17 23.04
N THR A 390 -8.86 -7.05 22.88
CA THR A 390 -10.21 -6.89 23.43
C THR A 390 -11.25 -7.68 22.63
N ARG A 391 -10.98 -7.95 21.34
CA ARG A 391 -11.78 -8.81 20.47
C ARG A 391 -11.41 -10.29 20.52
N GLU A 392 -10.49 -10.70 21.37
CA GLU A 392 -10.07 -12.08 21.53
C GLU A 392 -10.13 -12.48 23.00
N HIS A 393 -10.66 -13.66 23.30
CA HIS A 393 -10.73 -14.21 24.65
C HIS A 393 -10.09 -15.59 24.66
N VAL A 394 -9.02 -15.76 25.43
CA VAL A 394 -8.39 -17.07 25.64
C VAL A 394 -9.13 -17.79 26.77
N ILE A 395 -9.73 -18.93 26.45
CA ILE A 395 -10.52 -19.73 27.38
C ILE A 395 -9.63 -20.28 28.49
N ARG A 396 -9.99 -20.00 29.74
CA ARG A 396 -9.31 -20.49 30.94
C ARG A 396 -10.13 -21.60 31.59
N ARG A 397 -9.47 -22.33 32.50
CA ARG A 397 -10.14 -23.37 33.29
C ARG A 397 -11.29 -22.73 34.09
N GLY A 398 -12.51 -23.22 33.88
CA GLY A 398 -13.72 -22.72 34.55
C GLY A 398 -14.52 -21.71 33.72
N ASP A 399 -14.02 -21.22 32.58
CA ASP A 399 -14.83 -20.38 31.70
C ASP A 399 -15.94 -21.20 31.03
N THR A 400 -17.10 -20.57 30.84
CA THR A 400 -18.21 -21.08 30.00
C THR A 400 -18.56 -20.06 28.91
N LEU A 401 -19.09 -20.52 27.77
CA LEU A 401 -19.49 -19.61 26.68
C LEU A 401 -20.50 -18.55 27.13
N SER A 402 -21.43 -18.90 28.03
CA SER A 402 -22.44 -17.97 28.55
C SER A 402 -21.82 -16.86 29.41
N GLN A 403 -20.87 -17.21 30.30
CA GLN A 403 -20.16 -16.22 31.13
C GLN A 403 -19.26 -15.33 30.28
N ILE A 404 -18.61 -15.89 29.25
CA ILE A 404 -17.81 -15.11 28.30
C ILE A 404 -18.73 -14.14 27.54
N ALA A 405 -19.86 -14.63 27.01
CA ALA A 405 -20.82 -13.79 26.30
C ALA A 405 -21.31 -12.62 27.16
N GLN A 406 -21.65 -12.89 28.43
CA GLN A 406 -22.04 -11.86 29.39
C GLN A 406 -20.90 -10.88 29.69
N ARG A 407 -19.68 -11.37 29.92
CA ARG A 407 -18.50 -10.54 30.22
C ARG A 407 -18.21 -9.52 29.12
N TYR A 408 -18.44 -9.89 27.86
CA TYR A 408 -18.19 -9.03 26.71
C TYR A 408 -19.46 -8.34 26.17
N ASN A 409 -20.59 -8.47 26.87
CA ASN A 409 -21.88 -7.92 26.45
C ASN A 409 -22.25 -8.28 24.99
N VAL A 410 -22.13 -9.56 24.65
CA VAL A 410 -22.50 -10.12 23.34
C VAL A 410 -23.51 -11.24 23.52
N SER A 411 -24.35 -11.49 22.52
CA SER A 411 -25.25 -12.64 22.59
C SER A 411 -24.49 -13.95 22.46
N LEU A 412 -24.91 -14.97 23.21
CA LEU A 412 -24.30 -16.30 23.16
C LEU A 412 -24.39 -16.92 21.75
N SER A 413 -25.51 -16.69 21.05
CA SER A 413 -25.71 -17.15 19.67
C SER A 413 -24.71 -16.50 18.71
N GLN A 414 -24.48 -15.19 18.83
CA GLN A 414 -23.53 -14.47 18.00
C GLN A 414 -22.08 -14.83 18.32
N LEU A 415 -21.74 -15.02 19.60
CA LEU A 415 -20.42 -15.51 20.02
C LEU A 415 -20.14 -16.90 19.43
N ARG A 416 -21.14 -17.80 19.45
CA ARG A 416 -21.03 -19.13 18.84
C ARG A 416 -20.90 -19.08 17.32
N ALA A 417 -21.74 -18.28 16.65
CA ALA A 417 -21.71 -18.13 15.20
C ALA A 417 -20.37 -17.57 14.71
N THR A 418 -19.83 -16.56 15.40
CA THR A 418 -18.54 -15.92 15.09
C THR A 418 -17.36 -16.90 15.17
N ASN A 419 -17.47 -17.94 16.02
CA ASN A 419 -16.42 -18.92 16.27
C ASN A 419 -16.75 -20.31 15.70
N SER A 420 -17.80 -20.43 14.89
CA SER A 420 -18.26 -21.69 14.29
C SER A 420 -18.51 -22.81 15.32
N ILE A 421 -19.07 -22.46 16.49
CA ILE A 421 -19.32 -23.40 17.60
C ILE A 421 -20.77 -23.90 17.55
N SER A 422 -20.96 -25.13 17.08
CA SER A 422 -22.27 -25.78 16.97
C SER A 422 -22.83 -26.32 18.30
N GLY A 423 -22.07 -26.33 19.39
CA GLY A 423 -22.49 -26.78 20.73
C GLY A 423 -22.00 -25.91 21.88
N SER A 424 -21.78 -26.51 23.06
CA SER A 424 -21.27 -25.82 24.26
C SER A 424 -19.82 -26.18 24.62
N ARG A 425 -19.21 -27.14 23.90
CA ARG A 425 -17.84 -27.60 24.18
C ARG A 425 -16.82 -26.55 23.76
N ILE A 426 -15.95 -26.22 24.70
CA ILE A 426 -14.81 -25.32 24.53
C ILE A 426 -13.57 -25.91 25.21
N ARG A 427 -12.38 -25.59 24.71
CA ARG A 427 -11.11 -26.12 25.25
C ARG A 427 -10.30 -25.02 25.92
N VAL A 428 -9.67 -25.33 27.06
CA VAL A 428 -8.72 -24.40 27.70
C VAL A 428 -7.59 -24.09 26.72
N GLY A 429 -7.22 -22.82 26.61
CA GLY A 429 -6.24 -22.32 25.63
C GLY A 429 -6.81 -22.02 24.25
N GLN A 430 -8.05 -22.41 23.95
CA GLN A 430 -8.74 -21.99 22.73
C GLN A 430 -8.99 -20.48 22.77
N VAL A 431 -8.76 -19.81 21.64
CA VAL A 431 -9.04 -18.37 21.49
C VAL A 431 -10.40 -18.18 20.82
N LEU A 432 -11.29 -17.46 21.48
CA LEU A 432 -12.58 -17.03 20.92
C LEU A 432 -12.45 -15.62 20.37
N ARG A 433 -12.95 -15.38 19.16
CA ARG A 433 -13.20 -14.05 18.62
C ARG A 433 -14.50 -13.49 19.21
N ILE A 434 -14.38 -12.38 19.91
CA ILE A 434 -15.51 -11.66 20.49
C ILE A 434 -16.12 -10.76 19.40
N PRO A 435 -17.40 -10.96 19.03
CA PRO A 435 -18.08 -10.08 18.09
C PRO A 435 -18.25 -8.67 18.67
N PRO A 436 -18.42 -7.63 17.84
CA PRO A 436 -18.81 -6.31 18.34
C PRO A 436 -20.11 -6.43 19.15
N GLY A 437 -20.12 -5.85 20.35
CA GLY A 437 -21.26 -5.87 21.27
C GLY A 437 -22.54 -5.37 20.61
N VAL A 438 -23.67 -5.94 21.01
CA VAL A 438 -24.97 -5.33 20.72
C VAL A 438 -25.11 -4.21 21.74
N GLY A 439 -25.10 -2.96 21.29
CA GLY A 439 -25.59 -1.87 22.15
C GLY A 439 -27.00 -2.24 22.57
N ILE A 440 -27.19 -2.43 23.87
CA ILE A 440 -28.54 -2.49 24.44
C ILE A 440 -29.07 -1.08 24.49
#